data_AF-A0A970J964-F1
#
_entry.id   AF-A0A970J964-F1
#
_cell.length_a   1.000
_cell.length_b   1.000
_cell.length_c   1.000
_cell.angle_alpha   90.00
_cell.angle_beta   90.00
_cell.angle_gamma   90.00
#
_symmetry.space_group_name_H-M   'P 1'
#
loop_
_entity.id
_entity.type
_entity.pdbx_description
1 polymer ?
#
loop_
_entity_poly.entity_id
_entity_poly.type
_entity_poly.pdbx_seq_one_letter_code
_entity_poly.pdbx_strand_id
1 'polypeptide(L)'
;MDELNAVKKDRVIIADPDKYNNIEIRNINFDTGEGLAGFDGNMIVGDSEDSKDIFFLSIRPLDESQVNAVCDKIEEIYQDEKKPINLSIYDSINAIYNLNDNS
;
A
#
# COMPACT_ATOMS: atom_id res chain seq x y z
N MET A 1 -6.46 8.04 36.42
CA MET A 1 -5.43 7.50 35.51
C MET A 1 -6.19 6.66 34.49
N ASP A 2 -6.65 7.29 33.41
CA ASP A 2 -7.35 6.62 32.31
C ASP A 2 -6.71 7.08 30.99
N GLU A 3 -5.49 6.61 30.75
CA GLU A 3 -4.83 6.67 29.45
C GLU A 3 -4.69 5.24 28.91
N LEU A 4 -5.81 4.57 28.67
CA LEU A 4 -5.80 3.22 28.10
C LEU A 4 -6.72 3.17 26.89
N ASN A 5 -6.09 2.96 25.73
CA ASN A 5 -6.66 2.62 24.42
C ASN A 5 -7.02 3.77 23.48
N ALA A 6 -6.14 4.77 23.33
CA ALA A 6 -6.08 5.46 22.05
C ALA A 6 -5.55 4.47 21.00
N VAL A 7 -6.43 3.90 20.17
CA VAL A 7 -6.04 3.09 19.01
C VAL A 7 -4.99 3.89 18.22
N LYS A 8 -3.75 3.41 18.19
CA LYS A 8 -2.73 3.95 17.28
C LYS A 8 -3.26 3.73 15.87
N LYS A 9 -3.79 4.80 15.28
CA LYS A 9 -4.19 4.81 13.88
C LYS A 9 -2.98 5.24 13.09
N ASP A 10 -2.49 4.37 12.23
CA ASP A 10 -1.52 4.78 11.21
C ASP A 10 -2.20 5.76 10.27
N ARG A 11 -1.49 6.84 9.93
CA ARG A 11 -1.99 7.92 9.07
C ARG A 11 -0.97 8.14 7.96
N VAL A 12 -1.45 8.09 6.72
CA VAL A 12 -0.71 8.60 5.57
C VAL A 12 -1.25 9.99 5.25
N ILE A 13 -0.35 10.96 5.17
CA ILE A 13 -0.66 12.35 4.78
C ILE A 13 0.05 12.61 3.46
N ILE A 14 -0.73 12.80 2.40
CA ILE A 14 -0.21 13.23 1.11
C ILE A 14 -0.11 14.76 1.16
N ALA A 15 1.11 15.28 1.31
CA ALA A 15 1.36 16.71 1.51
C ALA A 15 1.24 17.56 0.23
N ASP A 16 1.35 16.93 -0.94
CA ASP A 16 1.21 17.57 -2.24
C ASP A 16 0.19 16.78 -3.09
N PRO A 17 -1.12 16.90 -2.80
CA PRO A 17 -2.15 16.17 -3.54
C PRO A 17 -2.37 16.73 -4.94
N ASP A 18 -2.02 18.00 -5.18
CA ASP A 18 -2.28 18.71 -6.44
C ASP A 18 -1.43 18.18 -7.60
N LYS A 19 -0.33 17.47 -7.31
CA LYS A 19 0.46 16.76 -8.33
C LYS A 19 -0.28 15.60 -9.00
N TYR A 20 -1.37 15.12 -8.39
CA TYR A 20 -2.16 14.02 -8.91
C TYR A 20 -3.37 14.56 -9.68
N ASN A 21 -3.53 14.09 -10.92
CA ASN A 21 -4.74 14.33 -11.72
C ASN A 21 -5.96 13.63 -11.10
N ASN A 22 -5.73 12.49 -10.43
CA ASN A 22 -6.75 11.71 -9.74
C ASN A 22 -6.18 11.01 -8.52
N ILE A 23 -6.97 10.91 -7.45
CA ILE A 23 -6.65 10.15 -6.24
C ILE A 23 -7.79 9.18 -5.97
N GLU A 24 -7.47 7.89 -5.85
CA GLU A 24 -8.42 6.83 -5.55
C GLU A 24 -8.07 6.13 -4.24
N ILE A 25 -9.09 5.80 -3.44
CA ILE A 25 -8.94 5.01 -2.22
C ILE A 25 -9.74 3.73 -2.38
N ARG A 26 -9.08 2.59 -2.18
CA ARG A 26 -9.65 1.26 -2.35
C ARG A 26 -9.40 0.42 -1.10
N ASN A 27 -10.43 -0.24 -0.60
CA ASN A 27 -10.23 -1.35 0.34
C ASN A 27 -9.81 -2.56 -0.47
N ILE A 28 -8.75 -3.24 -0.05
CA ILE A 28 -8.35 -4.48 -0.69
C ILE A 28 -8.27 -5.60 0.32
N ASN A 29 -8.83 -6.73 -0.10
CA ASN A 29 -8.71 -8.01 0.55
C ASN A 29 -8.12 -8.96 -0.50
N PHE A 30 -7.00 -9.59 -0.16
CA PHE A 30 -6.34 -10.54 -1.03
C PHE A 30 -6.37 -11.92 -0.40
N ASP A 31 -7.36 -12.72 -0.77
CA ASP A 31 -7.45 -14.12 -0.36
C ASP A 31 -6.37 -14.95 -1.08
N THR A 32 -5.46 -15.57 -0.32
CA THR A 32 -4.42 -16.44 -0.88
C THR A 32 -4.94 -17.83 -1.26
N GLY A 33 -6.24 -18.10 -1.08
CA GLY A 33 -6.90 -19.34 -1.50
C GLY A 33 -6.63 -20.54 -0.59
N GLU A 34 -5.73 -20.43 0.39
CA GLU A 34 -5.41 -21.50 1.36
C GLU A 34 -6.11 -21.35 2.72
N GLY A 35 -7.07 -20.44 2.86
CA GLY A 35 -7.74 -20.18 4.14
C GLY A 35 -6.84 -19.53 5.20
N LEU A 36 -5.60 -19.20 4.84
CA LEU A 36 -4.75 -18.29 5.57
C LEU A 36 -5.24 -16.87 5.27
N ALA A 37 -5.59 -16.14 6.33
CA ALA A 37 -6.10 -14.78 6.24
C ALA A 37 -5.28 -13.96 5.25
N GLY A 38 -5.95 -13.43 4.23
CA GLY A 38 -5.37 -12.52 3.25
C GLY A 38 -4.67 -11.32 3.88
N PHE A 39 -3.90 -10.59 3.10
CA PHE A 39 -3.34 -9.31 3.53
C PHE A 39 -4.36 -8.21 3.22
N ASP A 40 -5.19 -7.91 4.23
CA ASP A 40 -6.19 -6.84 4.21
C ASP A 40 -5.51 -5.47 4.38
N GLY A 41 -5.92 -4.51 3.56
CA GLY A 41 -5.37 -3.17 3.63
C GLY A 41 -6.18 -2.13 2.88
N ASN A 42 -5.79 -0.88 3.07
CA ASN A 42 -6.26 0.23 2.26
C ASN A 42 -5.18 0.55 1.23
N MET A 43 -5.56 0.69 -0.04
CA MET A 43 -4.69 1.18 -1.08
C MET A 43 -5.12 2.58 -1.50
N ILE A 44 -4.19 3.51 -1.51
CA ILE A 44 -4.37 4.86 -2.02
C ILE A 44 -3.55 4.95 -3.31
N VAL A 45 -4.17 5.38 -4.40
CA VAL A 45 -3.56 5.46 -5.72
C VAL A 45 -3.61 6.90 -6.19
N GLY A 46 -2.45 7.54 -6.32
CA GLY A 46 -2.31 8.85 -6.93
C GLY A 46 -1.81 8.71 -8.37
N ASP A 47 -2.62 9.13 -9.34
CA ASP A 47 -2.24 9.16 -10.76
C ASP A 47 -1.77 10.56 -11.14
N SER A 48 -0.46 10.73 -11.32
CA SER A 48 0.14 11.98 -11.78
C SER A 48 0.37 11.94 -13.30
N GLU A 49 0.94 12.99 -13.88
CA GLU A 49 1.31 12.98 -15.30
C GLU A 49 2.40 11.92 -15.60
N ASP A 50 3.41 11.84 -14.72
CA ASP A 50 4.65 11.09 -14.97
C ASP A 50 4.73 9.75 -14.24
N SER A 51 3.95 9.53 -13.18
CA SER A 51 3.98 8.31 -12.37
C SER A 51 2.62 7.94 -11.80
N LYS A 52 2.50 6.68 -11.37
CA LYS A 52 1.43 6.22 -10.48
C LYS A 52 2.03 5.91 -9.12
N ASP A 53 1.63 6.65 -8.10
CA ASP A 53 2.08 6.42 -6.73
C ASP A 53 1.03 5.61 -5.98
N ILE A 54 1.43 4.50 -5.38
CA ILE A 54 0.56 3.57 -4.65
C ILE A 54 1.03 3.49 -3.20
N PHE A 55 0.12 3.77 -2.28
CA PHE A 55 0.35 3.63 -0.85
C PHE A 55 -0.54 2.50 -0.33
N PHE A 56 0.06 1.39 0.09
CA PHE A 56 -0.65 0.27 0.69
C PHE A 56 -0.52 0.32 2.22
N LEU A 57 -1.63 0.44 2.92
CA LEU A 57 -1.71 0.46 4.38
C LEU A 57 -2.29 -0.87 4.85
N SER A 58 -1.44 -1.75 5.33
CA SER A 58 -1.87 -3.02 5.93
C SER A 58 -2.57 -2.77 7.28
N ILE A 59 -3.58 -3.57 7.59
CA ILE A 59 -4.24 -3.53 8.91
C ILE A 59 -3.43 -4.24 10.01
N ARG A 60 -2.37 -4.96 9.64
CA ARG A 60 -1.49 -5.72 10.53
C ARG A 60 -0.05 -5.79 10.00
N PRO A 61 0.95 -6.07 10.86
CA PRO A 61 2.30 -6.38 10.39
C PRO A 61 2.32 -7.48 9.34
N LEU A 62 3.13 -7.26 8.30
CA LEU A 62 3.33 -8.20 7.22
C LEU A 62 4.68 -8.91 7.43
N ASP A 63 4.73 -10.19 7.12
CA ASP A 63 5.99 -10.88 6.92
C ASP A 63 6.51 -10.67 5.48
N GLU A 64 7.76 -11.06 5.23
CA GLU A 64 8.41 -10.89 3.91
C GLU A 64 7.63 -11.57 2.77
N SER A 65 7.04 -12.74 3.02
CA SER A 65 6.25 -13.44 2.01
C SER A 65 4.97 -12.68 1.65
N GLN A 66 4.36 -12.02 2.64
CA GLN A 66 3.18 -11.19 2.45
C GLN A 66 3.52 -9.86 1.77
N VAL A 67 4.66 -9.25 2.09
CA VAL A 67 5.16 -8.07 1.37
C VAL A 67 5.38 -8.39 -0.10
N ASN A 68 6.05 -9.51 -0.41
CA ASN A 68 6.24 -9.95 -1.79
C ASN A 68 4.92 -10.21 -2.51
N ALA A 69 3.96 -10.85 -1.83
CA ALA A 69 2.63 -11.07 -2.40
C ALA A 69 1.87 -9.76 -2.67
N VAL A 70 2.04 -8.72 -1.86
CA VAL A 70 1.50 -7.37 -2.16
C VAL A 70 2.15 -6.84 -3.43
N CYS A 71 3.48 -6.92 -3.56
CA CYS A 71 4.21 -6.47 -4.75
C CYS A 71 3.71 -7.17 -6.02
N ASP A 72 3.70 -8.50 -6.04
CA ASP A 72 3.25 -9.31 -7.18
C ASP A 72 1.82 -8.92 -7.61
N LYS A 73 0.96 -8.64 -6.63
CA LYS A 73 -0.43 -8.32 -6.91
C LYS A 73 -0.62 -6.91 -7.43
N ILE A 74 0.16 -5.95 -6.95
CA ILE A 74 0.19 -4.59 -7.52
C ILE A 74 0.70 -4.64 -8.97
N GLU A 75 1.73 -5.44 -9.25
CA GLU A 75 2.21 -5.68 -10.61
C GLU A 75 1.12 -6.29 -11.50
N GLU A 76 0.36 -7.28 -11.00
CA GLU A 76 -0.75 -7.88 -11.75
C GLU A 76 -1.87 -6.87 -12.06
N ILE A 77 -2.28 -6.07 -11.06
CA ILE A 77 -3.35 -5.06 -11.22
C ILE A 77 -2.98 -4.00 -12.26
N TYR A 78 -1.71 -3.64 -12.33
CA TYR A 78 -1.20 -2.54 -13.16
C TYR A 78 -0.23 -3.02 -14.25
N GLN A 79 -0.32 -4.28 -14.68
CA GLN A 79 0.57 -4.87 -15.69
C GLN A 79 0.56 -4.11 -17.03
N ASP A 80 -0.55 -3.46 -17.36
CA ASP A 80 -0.74 -2.69 -18.60
C ASP A 80 -0.45 -1.18 -18.42
N GLU A 81 -0.08 -0.75 -17.21
CA GLU A 81 0.27 0.64 -16.94
C GLU A 81 1.58 1.01 -17.65
N LYS A 82 1.56 2.16 -18.31
CA LYS A 82 2.72 2.66 -19.06
C LYS A 82 3.60 3.57 -18.21
N LYS A 83 3.01 4.19 -17.19
CA LYS A 83 3.73 5.04 -16.25
C LYS A 83 4.51 4.19 -15.25
N PRO A 84 5.70 4.64 -14.80
CA PRO A 84 6.36 4.09 -13.63
C PRO A 84 5.42 4.00 -12.42
N ILE A 85 5.48 2.88 -11.71
CA ILE A 85 4.70 2.63 -10.50
C ILE A 85 5.62 2.75 -9.29
N ASN A 86 5.29 3.65 -8.38
CA ASN A 86 5.98 3.80 -7.10
C ASN A 86 5.10 3.18 -6.01
N LEU A 87 5.49 2.02 -5.47
CA LEU A 87 4.79 1.41 -4.35
C LEU A 87 5.46 1.79 -3.02
N SER A 88 4.64 2.13 -2.03
CA SER A 88 5.03 2.28 -0.62
C SER A 88 4.08 1.44 0.24
N ILE A 89 4.63 0.44 0.91
CA ILE A 89 3.89 -0.43 1.84
C ILE A 89 4.09 0.08 3.25
N TYR A 90 3.01 0.24 4.01
CA TYR A 90 2.98 0.61 5.43
C TYR A 90 2.33 -0.54 6.19
N ASP A 91 3.12 -1.23 7.02
CA ASP A 91 2.73 -2.47 7.68
C ASP A 91 2.60 -2.32 9.20
N SER A 92 2.29 -1.13 9.71
CA SER A 92 2.21 -0.82 11.15
C SER A 92 3.52 -0.97 11.95
N ILE A 93 4.63 -1.37 11.32
CA ILE A 93 6.01 -1.34 11.90
C ILE A 93 6.81 -0.12 11.36
N ASN A 94 6.21 0.71 10.49
CA ASN A 94 6.88 1.82 9.78
C ASN A 94 8.05 1.35 8.88
N ALA A 95 7.96 0.17 8.29
CA ALA A 95 8.84 -0.20 7.19
C ALA A 95 8.31 0.43 5.89
N ILE A 96 9.19 1.05 5.08
CA ILE A 96 8.87 1.52 3.73
C ILE A 96 9.63 0.62 2.77
N TYR A 97 8.91 -0.08 1.90
CA TYR A 97 9.47 -0.92 0.84
C TYR A 97 9.34 -0.18 -0.49
N ASN A 98 10.46 0.07 -1.16
CA ASN A 98 10.50 0.72 -2.47
C ASN A 98 10.82 -0.34 -3.54
N LEU A 99 9.91 -0.54 -4.49
CA LEU A 99 10.09 -1.48 -5.60
C LEU A 99 11.25 -1.10 -6.54
N ASN A 100 11.69 0.16 -6.53
CA ASN A 100 12.74 0.64 -7.43
C ASN A 100 14.18 0.28 -6.96
N ASP A 101 14.36 -0.22 -5.73
CA ASP A 101 15.69 -0.44 -5.14
C ASP A 101 16.36 -1.80 -5.51
N ASN A 102 15.73 -2.63 -6.35
CA ASN A 102 16.31 -3.88 -6.83
C ASN A 102 16.98 -3.73 -8.21
N SER A 103 17.87 -2.74 -8.36
CA SER A 103 18.73 -2.56 -9.56
C SER A 103 20.12 -3.17 -9.39
#